data_AF-A0A5P8MV88-F1
#
_entry.id   AF-A0A5P8MV88-F1
#
_cell.length_a   1.000
_cell.length_b   1.000
_cell.length_c   1.000
_cell.angle_alpha   90.00
_cell.angle_beta   90.00
_cell.angle_gamma   90.00
#
_symmetry.space_group_name_H-M   'P 1'
#
loop_
_entity.id
_entity.type
_entity.pdbx_description
1 polymer ?
#
loop_
_entity_poly.entity_id
_entity_poly.type
_entity_poly.pdbx_seq_one_letter_code
_entity_poly.pdbx_strand_id
1 'polypeptide(L)'
;MSDRRPCASGRQGRSALVARGLDHVVHVVRDLEAAGELYDMLGFTVGTRNRHPWGTDNRIVQMPGFFVELLEIAQPEAIVPHGESSFSFGAFNRDFLAEVGPGLSMLVLEGNEPAADKLEFDTAGFGGLDLFDFARQGKRPDGSEVEVAFSLAFAREAASPHAGFFTSLQRRPENFWAPDLQRHMNGTTGIAGVVLTAPEPAAHLDFLSVFVGVDFRRAVDGWYIARTPRGDIDLMSPALFTERFGVAAPAGPGLRLAALRFAVGDIARLRRQVSSTRMAAEEIEGLVVVGPKAALGATLAFEPAA
;
A
#
# COMPACT_ATOMS: atom_id res chain seq x y z
N MET A 1 -7.35 52.68 32.62
CA MET A 1 -6.39 51.78 33.29
C MET A 1 -7.17 50.53 33.67
N SER A 2 -7.48 49.65 32.72
CA SER A 2 -6.63 48.57 32.19
C SER A 2 -6.21 47.57 33.26
N ASP A 3 -6.98 46.49 33.39
CA ASP A 3 -6.43 45.22 33.85
C ASP A 3 -7.11 44.08 33.04
N ARG A 4 -6.46 43.69 31.93
CA ARG A 4 -6.80 42.49 31.16
C ARG A 4 -5.61 41.55 31.24
N ARG A 5 -5.77 40.45 31.97
CA ARG A 5 -4.87 39.30 31.87
C ARG A 5 -5.09 38.62 30.50
N PRO A 6 -4.03 38.30 29.74
CA PRO A 6 -4.18 37.51 28.54
C PRO A 6 -4.39 36.04 28.90
N CYS A 7 -5.45 35.45 28.36
CA CYS A 7 -5.68 34.01 28.35
C CYS A 7 -4.77 33.41 27.27
N ALA A 8 -3.69 32.74 27.68
CA ALA A 8 -2.88 31.94 26.79
C ALA A 8 -3.50 30.53 26.71
N SER A 9 -4.37 30.29 25.73
CA SER A 9 -4.80 28.94 25.38
C SER A 9 -3.73 28.30 24.50
N GLY A 10 -2.94 27.40 25.09
CA GLY A 10 -1.83 26.74 24.44
C GLY A 10 -2.26 25.90 23.24
N ARG A 11 -1.60 26.11 22.10
CA ARG A 11 -1.34 25.02 21.16
C ARG A 11 -0.39 24.07 21.86
N GLN A 12 -0.90 22.96 22.41
CA GLN A 12 -0.05 21.83 22.77
C GLN A 12 0.72 21.44 21.52
N GLY A 13 2.05 21.49 21.60
CA GLY A 13 2.92 21.15 20.49
C GLY A 13 2.69 19.69 20.12
N ARG A 14 2.20 19.44 18.90
CA ARG A 14 2.33 18.12 18.29
C ARG A 14 3.81 17.75 18.35
N SER A 15 4.13 16.57 18.90
CA SER A 15 5.43 15.94 18.65
C SER A 15 5.68 15.98 17.14
N ALA A 16 6.91 16.26 16.72
CA ALA A 16 7.23 16.27 15.29
C ALA A 16 6.89 14.89 14.72
N LEU A 17 5.97 14.86 13.75
CA LEU A 17 5.63 13.64 13.04
C LEU A 17 6.88 13.11 12.35
N VAL A 18 7.13 11.81 12.46
CA VAL A 18 8.25 11.15 11.78
C VAL A 18 7.73 10.57 10.47
N ALA A 19 8.25 11.06 9.35
CA ALA A 19 7.83 10.62 8.03
C ALA A 19 8.11 9.12 7.83
N ARG A 20 7.11 8.36 7.41
CA ARG A 20 7.21 6.90 7.17
C ARG A 20 7.26 6.63 5.67
N GLY A 21 8.24 5.84 5.21
CA GLY A 21 8.33 5.43 3.80
C GLY A 21 7.23 4.44 3.42
N LEU A 22 6.88 4.36 2.13
CA LEU A 22 6.06 3.24 1.65
C LEU A 22 6.83 1.91 1.86
N ASP A 23 6.23 0.94 2.56
CA ASP A 23 6.82 -0.40 2.75
C ASP A 23 6.23 -1.38 1.73
N HIS A 24 4.91 -1.47 1.67
CA HIS A 24 4.23 -2.27 0.65
C HIS A 24 2.76 -1.90 0.47
N VAL A 25 2.15 -2.56 -0.50
CA VAL A 25 0.70 -2.65 -0.64
C VAL A 25 0.27 -4.10 -0.75
N VAL A 26 -0.95 -4.36 -0.31
CA VAL A 26 -1.61 -5.66 -0.49
C VAL A 26 -2.53 -5.57 -1.70
N HIS A 27 -2.29 -6.44 -2.68
CA HIS A 27 -3.15 -6.64 -3.83
C HIS A 27 -3.83 -8.01 -3.70
N VAL A 28 -5.05 -8.00 -3.18
CA VAL A 28 -5.82 -9.23 -2.98
C VAL A 28 -6.45 -9.67 -4.31
N VAL A 29 -6.31 -10.95 -4.61
CA VAL A 29 -6.72 -11.59 -5.87
C VAL A 29 -7.49 -12.87 -5.60
N ARG A 30 -8.20 -13.37 -6.63
CA ARG A 30 -8.94 -14.65 -6.55
C ARG A 30 -8.06 -15.88 -6.82
N ASP A 31 -7.00 -15.71 -7.60
CA ASP A 31 -6.09 -16.77 -8.02
C ASP A 31 -4.67 -16.22 -7.97
N LEU A 32 -3.87 -16.76 -7.05
CA LEU A 32 -2.51 -16.29 -6.81
C LEU A 32 -1.55 -16.62 -7.94
N GLU A 33 -1.74 -17.75 -8.62
CA GLU A 33 -0.86 -18.16 -9.72
C GLU A 33 -1.13 -17.32 -10.96
N ALA A 34 -2.40 -17.11 -11.31
CA ALA A 34 -2.77 -16.22 -12.41
C ALA A 34 -2.30 -14.78 -12.19
N ALA A 35 -2.35 -14.29 -10.94
CA ALA A 35 -1.78 -12.99 -10.59
C ALA A 35 -0.26 -12.95 -10.75
N GLY A 36 0.43 -14.02 -10.34
CA GLY A 36 1.87 -14.15 -10.56
C GLY A 36 2.25 -14.15 -12.05
N GLU A 37 1.53 -14.92 -12.88
CA GLU A 37 1.73 -14.95 -14.33
C GLU A 37 1.48 -13.59 -14.99
N LEU A 38 0.47 -12.85 -14.53
CA LEU A 38 0.17 -11.51 -15.02
C LEU A 38 1.30 -10.52 -14.70
N TYR A 39 1.81 -10.52 -13.46
CA TYR A 39 2.93 -9.66 -13.08
C TYR A 39 4.23 -10.06 -13.81
N ASP A 40 4.47 -11.34 -14.03
CA ASP A 40 5.59 -11.84 -14.84
C ASP A 40 5.48 -11.40 -16.31
N MET A 41 4.27 -11.45 -16.88
CA MET A 41 3.98 -10.95 -18.23
C MET A 41 4.18 -9.44 -18.35
N LEU A 42 3.87 -8.69 -17.29
CA LEU A 42 4.23 -7.27 -17.16
C LEU A 42 5.73 -7.04 -16.96
N GLY A 43 6.54 -8.10 -16.91
CA GLY A 43 7.98 -8.08 -16.81
C GLY A 43 8.54 -7.88 -15.41
N PHE A 44 7.72 -8.06 -14.37
CA PHE A 44 8.20 -8.12 -13.00
C PHE A 44 8.82 -9.48 -12.69
N THR A 45 9.72 -9.49 -11.71
CA THR A 45 10.24 -10.74 -11.16
C THR A 45 9.39 -11.09 -9.95
N VAL A 46 8.66 -12.19 -10.06
CA VAL A 46 7.68 -12.60 -9.05
C VAL A 46 8.27 -13.70 -8.17
N GLY A 47 8.31 -13.46 -6.87
CA GLY A 47 8.79 -14.43 -5.88
C GLY A 47 7.94 -15.71 -5.83
N THR A 48 8.44 -16.68 -5.09
CA THR A 48 7.73 -17.96 -4.84
C THR A 48 6.50 -17.75 -3.96
N ARG A 49 5.59 -18.74 -3.98
CA ARG A 49 4.43 -18.79 -3.09
C ARG A 49 4.87 -18.99 -1.64
N ASN A 50 4.39 -18.14 -0.75
CA ASN A 50 4.53 -18.27 0.69
C ASN A 50 3.17 -18.51 1.34
N ARG A 51 3.16 -19.14 2.51
CA ARG A 51 1.96 -19.47 3.26
C ARG A 51 1.97 -18.77 4.61
N HIS A 52 0.87 -18.12 4.95
CA HIS A 52 0.65 -17.59 6.28
C HIS A 52 -0.12 -18.61 7.15
N PRO A 53 0.21 -18.71 8.45
CA PRO A 53 -0.46 -19.64 9.34
C PRO A 53 -1.94 -19.29 9.62
N TRP A 54 -2.42 -18.13 9.16
CA TRP A 54 -3.82 -17.66 9.26
C TRP A 54 -4.60 -17.78 7.95
N GLY A 55 -4.17 -18.66 7.03
CA GLY A 55 -4.98 -19.09 5.89
C GLY A 55 -4.95 -18.20 4.66
N THR A 56 -3.96 -17.31 4.56
CA THR A 56 -3.67 -16.58 3.32
C THR A 56 -2.34 -17.03 2.74
N ASP A 57 -2.22 -17.03 1.42
CA ASP A 57 -0.97 -17.27 0.72
C ASP A 57 -0.59 -16.01 -0.05
N ASN A 58 0.71 -15.78 -0.25
CA ASN A 58 1.18 -14.64 -1.02
C ASN A 58 2.29 -14.99 -2.02
N ARG A 59 2.47 -14.09 -2.99
CA ARG A 59 3.67 -13.96 -3.81
C ARG A 59 4.10 -12.51 -3.75
N ILE A 60 5.41 -12.27 -3.78
CA ILE A 60 5.97 -10.93 -3.55
C ILE A 60 6.70 -10.46 -4.80
N VAL A 61 6.43 -9.22 -5.21
CA VAL A 61 7.22 -8.50 -6.22
C VAL A 61 8.02 -7.41 -5.49
N GLN A 62 9.33 -7.59 -5.37
CA GLN A 62 10.19 -6.68 -4.63
C GLN A 62 10.79 -5.61 -5.54
N MET A 63 10.90 -4.40 -5.03
CA MET A 63 11.78 -3.35 -5.52
C MET A 63 12.65 -2.87 -4.34
N PRO A 64 13.66 -2.00 -4.56
CA PRO A 64 14.46 -1.48 -3.45
C PRO A 64 13.60 -0.86 -2.34
N GLY A 65 13.47 -1.60 -1.23
CA GLY A 65 12.73 -1.28 -0.01
C GLY A 65 11.22 -1.04 -0.17
N PHE A 66 10.60 -1.46 -1.28
CA PHE A 66 9.15 -1.55 -1.40
C PHE A 66 8.76 -2.90 -2.00
N PHE A 67 7.60 -3.44 -1.68
CA PHE A 67 7.08 -4.60 -2.41
C PHE A 67 5.57 -4.56 -2.67
N VAL A 68 5.12 -5.33 -3.66
CA VAL A 68 3.70 -5.66 -3.85
C VAL A 68 3.47 -7.05 -3.29
N GLU A 69 2.56 -7.17 -2.34
CA GLU A 69 2.07 -8.45 -1.83
C GLU A 69 0.84 -8.88 -2.64
N LEU A 70 1.03 -9.82 -3.58
CA LEU A 70 -0.09 -10.50 -4.22
C LEU A 70 -0.64 -11.50 -3.22
N LEU A 71 -1.92 -11.39 -2.86
CA LEU A 71 -2.51 -12.14 -1.75
C LEU A 71 -3.74 -12.93 -2.18
N GLU A 72 -3.83 -14.19 -1.75
CA GLU A 72 -5.00 -15.05 -1.93
C GLU A 72 -5.51 -15.57 -0.58
N ILE A 73 -6.82 -15.75 -0.48
CA ILE A 73 -7.46 -16.46 0.63
C ILE A 73 -7.40 -17.97 0.34
N ALA A 74 -6.33 -18.62 0.79
CA ALA A 74 -6.03 -20.02 0.46
C ALA A 74 -6.75 -21.04 1.35
N GLN A 75 -6.93 -20.74 2.64
CA GLN A 75 -7.57 -21.60 3.64
C GLN A 75 -8.56 -20.77 4.49
N PRO A 76 -9.77 -20.49 3.96
CA PRO A 76 -10.75 -19.63 4.65
C PRO A 76 -11.09 -20.08 6.07
N GLU A 77 -11.07 -21.38 6.34
CA GLU A 77 -11.33 -22.00 7.63
C GLU A 77 -10.26 -21.72 8.69
N ALA A 78 -9.04 -21.36 8.28
CA ALA A 78 -7.96 -20.96 9.18
C ALA A 78 -8.00 -19.46 9.53
N ILE A 79 -8.91 -18.69 8.93
CA ILE A 79 -9.06 -17.26 9.22
C ILE A 79 -9.73 -17.05 10.58
N VAL A 80 -8.99 -16.43 11.49
CA VAL A 80 -9.53 -15.93 12.75
C VAL A 80 -10.33 -14.66 12.48
N PRO A 81 -11.55 -14.47 13.04
CA PRO A 81 -12.30 -13.23 12.86
C PRO A 81 -11.64 -12.04 13.58
N HIS A 82 -12.09 -10.82 13.27
CA HIS A 82 -11.77 -9.64 14.07
C HIS A 82 -12.25 -9.83 15.53
N GLY A 83 -11.46 -9.35 16.49
CA GLY A 83 -11.87 -9.22 17.89
C GLY A 83 -12.17 -7.77 18.26
N GLU A 84 -12.35 -7.50 19.56
CA GLU A 84 -12.61 -6.15 20.07
C GLU A 84 -11.45 -5.19 19.78
N SER A 85 -10.23 -5.61 20.10
CA SER A 85 -8.97 -4.90 19.84
C SER A 85 -8.08 -5.61 18.81
N SER A 86 -8.41 -6.84 18.40
CA SER A 86 -7.58 -7.57 17.45
C SER A 86 -8.05 -7.37 16.00
N PHE A 87 -7.14 -6.87 15.16
CA PHE A 87 -7.38 -6.79 13.72
C PHE A 87 -7.00 -8.12 13.05
N SER A 88 -7.92 -8.71 12.28
CA SER A 88 -7.63 -9.90 11.47
C SER A 88 -7.31 -9.51 10.04
N PHE A 89 -6.04 -9.67 9.65
CA PHE A 89 -5.58 -9.47 8.27
C PHE A 89 -6.30 -10.39 7.28
N GLY A 90 -6.50 -11.66 7.66
CA GLY A 90 -7.20 -12.64 6.82
C GLY A 90 -8.68 -12.30 6.65
N ALA A 91 -9.37 -11.95 7.74
CA ALA A 91 -10.80 -11.60 7.68
C ALA A 91 -11.02 -10.34 6.85
N PHE A 92 -10.21 -9.31 7.06
CA PHE A 92 -10.29 -8.07 6.28
C PHE A 92 -10.16 -8.33 4.77
N ASN A 93 -9.14 -9.08 4.34
CA ASN A 93 -8.94 -9.35 2.92
C ASN A 93 -9.99 -10.30 2.33
N ARG A 94 -10.51 -11.26 3.12
CA ARG A 94 -11.64 -12.11 2.70
C ARG A 94 -12.89 -11.26 2.45
N ASP A 95 -13.22 -10.37 3.37
CA ASP A 95 -14.43 -9.56 3.32
C ASP A 95 -14.31 -8.50 2.20
N PHE A 96 -13.13 -7.88 2.05
CA PHE A 96 -12.82 -7.02 0.89
C PHE A 96 -13.04 -7.76 -0.44
N LEU A 97 -12.48 -8.96 -0.59
CA LEU A 97 -12.60 -9.73 -1.84
C LEU A 97 -14.06 -10.15 -2.14
N ALA A 98 -14.87 -10.34 -1.11
CA ALA A 98 -16.29 -10.68 -1.22
C ALA A 98 -17.14 -9.46 -1.60
N GLU A 99 -16.90 -8.30 -0.98
CA GLU A 99 -17.71 -7.09 -1.15
C GLU A 99 -17.29 -6.25 -2.35
N VAL A 100 -15.99 -6.19 -2.64
CA VAL A 100 -15.38 -5.33 -3.66
C VAL A 100 -14.91 -6.15 -4.86
N GLY A 101 -14.29 -7.31 -4.60
CA GLY A 101 -13.56 -8.08 -5.61
C GLY A 101 -12.04 -7.85 -5.55
N PRO A 102 -11.28 -8.40 -6.52
CA PRO A 102 -9.83 -8.20 -6.58
C PRO A 102 -9.44 -6.72 -6.59
N GLY A 103 -8.31 -6.38 -5.99
CA GLY A 103 -7.76 -5.02 -6.02
C GLY A 103 -6.83 -4.72 -4.86
N LEU A 104 -6.43 -3.45 -4.76
CA LEU A 104 -5.54 -2.95 -3.71
C LEU A 104 -6.34 -2.79 -2.41
N SER A 105 -6.04 -3.59 -1.40
CA SER A 105 -6.82 -3.67 -0.16
C SER A 105 -6.17 -2.94 1.01
N MET A 106 -4.83 -2.91 1.09
CA MET A 106 -4.12 -2.33 2.24
C MET A 106 -2.89 -1.54 1.82
N LEU A 107 -2.68 -0.39 2.48
CA LEU A 107 -1.48 0.45 2.37
C LEU A 107 -0.62 0.26 3.61
N VAL A 108 0.67 0.01 3.40
CA VAL A 108 1.60 -0.27 4.48
C VAL A 108 2.81 0.64 4.42
N LEU A 109 3.14 1.21 5.57
CA LEU A 109 4.29 2.09 5.72
C LEU A 109 5.36 1.46 6.60
N GLU A 110 6.59 1.92 6.45
CA GLU A 110 7.71 1.51 7.29
C GLU A 110 7.43 1.89 8.75
N GLY A 111 7.50 0.91 9.65
CA GLY A 111 7.44 1.12 11.10
C GLY A 111 8.83 1.03 11.72
N ASN A 112 9.12 1.90 12.69
CA ASN A 112 10.41 1.89 13.41
C ASN A 112 10.25 1.29 14.81
N GLU A 113 9.26 1.78 15.56
CA GLU A 113 8.96 1.36 16.93
C GLU A 113 7.46 1.05 17.02
N PRO A 114 7.04 -0.22 16.88
CA PRO A 114 5.62 -0.59 16.79
C PRO A 114 4.77 -0.07 17.95
N ALA A 115 5.32 -0.07 19.17
CA ALA A 115 4.64 0.45 20.35
C ALA A 115 4.45 1.98 20.29
N ALA A 116 5.40 2.72 19.71
CA ALA A 116 5.29 4.16 19.52
C ALA A 116 4.28 4.50 18.41
N ASP A 117 4.31 3.77 17.29
CA ASP A 117 3.33 3.92 16.20
C ASP A 117 1.90 3.65 16.73
N LYS A 118 1.71 2.55 17.48
CA LYS A 118 0.43 2.23 18.11
C LYS A 118 -0.03 3.36 19.04
N LEU A 119 0.85 3.86 19.92
CA LEU A 119 0.51 4.93 20.85
C LEU A 119 0.12 6.22 20.11
N GLU A 120 0.79 6.54 19.01
CA GLU A 120 0.45 7.68 18.16
C GLU A 120 -0.95 7.52 17.57
N PHE A 121 -1.26 6.35 16.99
CA PHE A 121 -2.59 6.07 16.43
C PHE A 121 -3.68 6.08 17.50
N ASP A 122 -3.42 5.48 18.67
CA ASP A 122 -4.35 5.48 19.81
C ASP A 122 -4.63 6.92 20.28
N THR A 123 -3.59 7.74 20.43
CA THR A 123 -3.70 9.14 20.90
C THR A 123 -4.47 10.01 19.89
N ALA A 124 -4.31 9.74 18.60
CA ALA A 124 -5.02 10.43 17.53
C ALA A 124 -6.47 9.94 17.32
N GLY A 125 -6.89 8.86 18.00
CA GLY A 125 -8.23 8.28 17.85
C GLY A 125 -8.38 7.36 16.63
N PHE A 126 -7.29 7.03 15.95
CA PHE A 126 -7.26 6.13 14.79
C PHE A 126 -6.74 4.72 15.13
N GLY A 127 -6.42 4.46 16.40
CA GLY A 127 -5.96 3.17 16.90
C GLY A 127 -7.06 2.36 17.59
N GLY A 128 -6.77 1.89 18.80
CA GLY A 128 -7.57 0.96 19.58
C GLY A 128 -7.35 -0.50 19.15
N LEU A 129 -6.25 -0.78 18.46
CA LEU A 129 -5.91 -2.11 17.93
C LEU A 129 -4.63 -2.64 18.54
N ASP A 130 -4.58 -3.94 18.82
CA ASP A 130 -3.41 -4.62 19.36
C ASP A 130 -2.28 -4.69 18.34
N LEU A 131 -1.04 -4.75 18.84
CA LEU A 131 0.11 -5.09 18.02
C LEU A 131 -0.01 -6.53 17.52
N PHE A 132 0.51 -6.79 16.33
CA PHE A 132 0.54 -8.12 15.76
C PHE A 132 1.96 -8.51 15.37
N ASP A 133 2.55 -9.46 16.10
CA ASP A 133 3.84 -10.06 15.79
C ASP A 133 3.65 -11.39 15.08
N PHE A 134 4.42 -11.63 14.02
CA PHE A 134 4.48 -12.94 13.38
C PHE A 134 5.85 -13.25 12.81
N ALA A 135 6.14 -14.54 12.69
CA ALA A 135 7.33 -15.05 12.04
C ALA A 135 6.98 -16.28 11.21
N ARG A 136 7.74 -16.51 10.14
CA ARG A 136 7.67 -17.72 9.33
C ARG A 136 9.06 -18.13 8.85
N GLN A 137 9.20 -19.41 8.54
CA GLN A 137 10.38 -19.90 7.83
C GLN A 137 10.28 -19.52 6.35
N GLY A 138 11.35 -18.91 5.84
CA GLY A 138 11.65 -18.71 4.44
C GLY A 138 12.82 -19.60 4.03
N LYS A 139 13.18 -19.55 2.74
CA LYS A 139 14.35 -20.25 2.20
C LYS A 139 15.23 -19.27 1.44
N ARG A 140 16.55 -19.37 1.66
CA ARG A 140 17.55 -18.68 0.83
C ARG A 140 17.68 -19.37 -0.53
N PRO A 141 18.33 -18.71 -1.51
CA PRO A 141 18.64 -19.33 -2.80
C PRO A 141 19.45 -20.62 -2.70
N ASP A 142 20.28 -20.78 -1.66
CA ASP A 142 21.05 -22.00 -1.38
C ASP A 142 20.21 -23.12 -0.72
N GLY A 143 18.92 -22.87 -0.47
CA GLY A 143 17.99 -23.80 0.16
C GLY A 143 18.00 -23.78 1.69
N SER A 144 18.89 -23.02 2.34
CA SER A 144 18.93 -22.90 3.80
C SER A 144 17.68 -22.21 4.35
N GLU A 145 17.21 -22.67 5.51
CA GLU A 145 16.06 -22.08 6.20
C GLU A 145 16.46 -20.77 6.90
N VAL A 146 15.55 -19.80 6.83
CA VAL A 146 15.70 -18.50 7.49
C VAL A 146 14.41 -18.08 8.14
N GLU A 147 14.50 -17.38 9.25
CA GLU A 147 13.34 -16.74 9.82
C GLU A 147 13.14 -15.34 9.20
N VAL A 148 11.94 -15.08 8.74
CA VAL A 148 11.44 -13.72 8.48
C VAL A 148 10.39 -13.39 9.52
N ALA A 149 10.46 -12.19 10.10
CA ALA A 149 9.65 -11.80 11.24
C ALA A 149 9.26 -10.32 11.16
N PHE A 150 8.04 -10.00 11.58
CA PHE A 150 7.42 -8.69 11.44
C PHE A 150 6.66 -8.33 12.71
N SER A 151 6.52 -7.03 12.96
CA SER A 151 5.61 -6.49 13.97
C SER A 151 4.77 -5.40 13.31
N LEU A 152 3.45 -5.49 13.46
CA LEU A 152 2.51 -4.57 12.82
C LEU A 152 1.83 -3.69 13.87
N ALA A 153 1.68 -2.40 13.57
CA ALA A 153 0.80 -1.49 14.29
C ALA A 153 -0.31 -1.01 13.34
N PHE A 154 -1.56 -1.36 13.64
CA PHE A 154 -2.70 -1.03 12.79
C PHE A 154 -3.25 0.36 13.10
N ALA A 155 -3.69 1.05 12.04
CA ALA A 155 -4.50 2.25 12.11
C ALA A 155 -5.81 2.00 11.35
N ARG A 156 -6.88 2.67 11.78
CA ARG A 156 -8.22 2.49 11.24
C ARG A 156 -8.86 3.84 10.95
N GLU A 157 -9.25 4.02 9.71
CA GLU A 157 -10.16 5.07 9.28
C GLU A 157 -11.57 4.47 9.19
N ALA A 158 -12.43 4.77 10.18
CA ALA A 158 -13.76 4.16 10.28
C ALA A 158 -14.65 4.44 9.06
N ALA A 159 -14.44 5.58 8.39
CA ALA A 159 -15.18 5.92 7.18
C ALA A 159 -14.71 5.15 5.92
N SER A 160 -13.61 4.39 6.01
CA SER A 160 -12.96 3.70 4.89
C SER A 160 -12.91 2.18 5.09
N PRO A 161 -14.06 1.48 5.07
CA PRO A 161 -14.12 0.04 5.35
C PRO A 161 -13.37 -0.81 4.32
N HIS A 162 -13.09 -0.27 3.13
CA HIS A 162 -12.40 -0.96 2.03
C HIS A 162 -10.97 -0.46 1.82
N ALA A 163 -10.31 0.02 2.87
CA ALA A 163 -8.88 0.32 2.87
C ALA A 163 -8.27 0.02 4.25
N GLY A 164 -7.33 -0.93 4.29
CA GLY A 164 -6.59 -1.28 5.50
C GLY A 164 -5.28 -0.51 5.61
N PHE A 165 -4.86 -0.18 6.83
CA PHE A 165 -3.67 0.62 7.08
C PHE A 165 -2.88 0.07 8.27
N PHE A 166 -1.58 -0.13 8.09
CA PHE A 166 -0.68 -0.46 9.19
C PHE A 166 0.75 -0.03 8.92
N THR A 167 1.54 0.11 9.97
CA THR A 167 3.01 0.18 9.86
C THR A 167 3.61 -1.19 10.08
N SER A 168 4.73 -1.46 9.42
CA SER A 168 5.42 -2.74 9.45
C SER A 168 6.88 -2.55 9.86
N LEU A 169 7.26 -3.11 11.01
CA LEU A 169 8.66 -3.28 11.37
C LEU A 169 9.12 -4.67 10.92
N GLN A 170 10.06 -4.73 9.97
CA GLN A 170 10.76 -5.97 9.62
C GLN A 170 11.86 -6.23 10.66
N ARG A 171 11.76 -7.33 11.42
CA ARG A 171 12.71 -7.69 12.50
C ARG A 171 14.00 -8.38 12.00
N ARG A 172 13.97 -8.89 10.77
CA ARG A 172 15.06 -9.61 10.07
C ARG A 172 15.09 -9.23 8.58
N PRO A 173 15.24 -7.95 8.23
CA PRO A 173 15.16 -7.50 6.84
C PRO A 173 16.21 -8.17 5.94
N GLU A 174 17.36 -8.56 6.49
CA GLU A 174 18.43 -9.29 5.80
C GLU A 174 18.01 -10.67 5.26
N ASN A 175 16.93 -11.24 5.79
CA ASN A 175 16.38 -12.52 5.34
C ASN A 175 15.19 -12.36 4.36
N PHE A 176 14.65 -11.16 4.23
CA PHE A 176 13.46 -10.89 3.39
C PHE A 176 13.84 -10.35 2.01
N TRP A 177 14.74 -9.37 1.97
CA TRP A 177 15.09 -8.68 0.73
C TRP A 177 16.13 -9.45 -0.09
N ALA A 178 15.82 -9.71 -1.36
CA ALA A 178 16.71 -10.39 -2.28
C ALA A 178 16.99 -9.52 -3.51
N PRO A 179 18.24 -9.03 -3.72
CA PRO A 179 18.58 -8.18 -4.88
C PRO A 179 18.23 -8.79 -6.24
N ASP A 180 18.25 -10.12 -6.34
CA ASP A 180 17.90 -10.84 -7.56
C ASP A 180 16.41 -10.76 -7.89
N LEU A 181 15.55 -10.67 -6.86
CA LEU A 181 14.10 -10.50 -7.02
C LEU A 181 13.70 -9.05 -7.32
N GLN A 182 14.63 -8.10 -7.21
CA GLN A 182 14.41 -6.66 -7.46
C GLN A 182 14.79 -6.21 -8.88
N ARG A 183 15.30 -7.13 -9.71
CA ARG A 183 15.62 -6.86 -11.11
C ARG A 183 14.45 -7.24 -11.98
N HIS A 184 13.88 -6.30 -12.73
CA HIS A 184 12.69 -6.52 -13.55
C HIS A 184 12.98 -6.31 -15.03
N MET A 185 12.43 -7.18 -15.87
CA MET A 185 12.57 -7.11 -17.32
C MET A 185 11.91 -5.87 -17.93
N ASN A 186 10.86 -5.38 -17.25
CA ASN A 186 10.13 -4.17 -17.60
C ASN A 186 10.88 -2.87 -17.25
N GLY A 187 12.03 -2.98 -16.59
CA GLY A 187 12.88 -1.85 -16.24
C GLY A 187 12.39 -1.01 -15.05
N THR A 188 11.42 -1.52 -14.26
CA THR A 188 11.05 -0.89 -12.99
C THR A 188 12.24 -0.87 -12.05
N THR A 189 12.53 0.30 -11.50
CA THR A 189 13.64 0.55 -10.56
C THR A 189 13.17 0.86 -9.15
N GLY A 190 11.89 1.17 -8.96
CA GLY A 190 11.31 1.52 -7.67
C GLY A 190 9.84 1.87 -7.73
N ILE A 191 9.27 2.18 -6.57
CA ILE A 191 7.94 2.79 -6.46
C ILE A 191 8.08 4.31 -6.55
N ALA A 192 7.29 4.94 -7.40
CA ALA A 192 7.18 6.39 -7.50
C ALA A 192 6.07 6.94 -6.59
N GLY A 193 5.02 6.14 -6.34
CA GLY A 193 4.01 6.47 -5.35
C GLY A 193 2.80 5.55 -5.35
N VAL A 194 1.84 5.88 -4.49
CA VAL A 194 0.51 5.27 -4.45
C VAL A 194 -0.57 6.34 -4.54
N VAL A 195 -1.73 5.96 -5.04
CA VAL A 195 -2.88 6.86 -5.17
C VAL A 195 -4.04 6.34 -4.35
N LEU A 196 -4.49 7.16 -3.41
CA LEU A 196 -5.74 7.03 -2.70
C LEU A 196 -6.80 7.90 -3.36
N THR A 197 -8.04 7.42 -3.37
CA THR A 197 -9.20 8.19 -3.81
C THR A 197 -10.26 8.22 -2.73
N ALA A 198 -10.98 9.33 -2.64
CA ALA A 198 -12.17 9.45 -1.79
C ALA A 198 -13.13 10.50 -2.41
N PRO A 199 -14.46 10.34 -2.27
CA PRO A 199 -15.42 11.35 -2.73
C PRO A 199 -15.17 12.74 -2.13
N GLU A 200 -14.76 12.79 -0.86
CA GLU A 200 -14.35 14.02 -0.16
C GLU A 200 -12.92 13.84 0.39
N PRO A 201 -11.89 14.10 -0.43
CA PRO A 201 -10.49 13.94 -0.03
C PRO A 201 -10.12 14.70 1.26
N ALA A 202 -10.64 15.91 1.45
CA ALA A 202 -10.25 16.75 2.57
C ALA A 202 -10.64 16.17 3.94
N ALA A 203 -11.71 15.35 3.98
CA ALA A 203 -12.21 14.72 5.20
C ALA A 203 -11.26 13.68 5.80
N HIS A 204 -10.30 13.18 5.01
CA HIS A 204 -9.39 12.10 5.43
C HIS A 204 -7.96 12.59 5.74
N LEU A 205 -7.70 13.89 5.63
CA LEU A 205 -6.36 14.44 5.81
C LEU A 205 -5.84 14.28 7.23
N ASP A 206 -6.70 14.38 8.25
CA ASP A 206 -6.28 14.20 9.64
C ASP A 206 -5.78 12.78 9.89
N PHE A 207 -6.51 11.77 9.40
CA PHE A 207 -6.09 10.37 9.46
C PHE A 207 -4.79 10.13 8.70
N LEU A 208 -4.73 10.54 7.43
CA LEU A 208 -3.58 10.27 6.59
C LEU A 208 -2.32 11.00 7.07
N SER A 209 -2.43 12.23 7.58
CA SER A 209 -1.27 12.95 8.11
C SER A 209 -0.68 12.25 9.35
N VAL A 210 -1.52 11.68 10.21
CA VAL A 210 -1.08 10.87 11.35
C VAL A 210 -0.47 9.55 10.88
N PHE A 211 -1.16 8.83 10.01
CA PHE A 211 -0.69 7.53 9.51
C PHE A 211 0.64 7.66 8.77
N VAL A 212 0.77 8.62 7.87
CA VAL A 212 1.97 8.84 7.04
C VAL A 212 3.08 9.56 7.81
N GLY A 213 2.74 10.31 8.84
CA GLY A 213 3.70 11.09 9.61
C GLY A 213 4.21 12.35 8.89
N VAL A 214 3.46 12.83 7.88
CA VAL A 214 3.69 14.13 7.22
C VAL A 214 2.37 14.74 6.80
N ASP A 215 2.32 16.07 6.76
CA ASP A 215 1.15 16.77 6.23
C ASP A 215 1.05 16.68 4.70
N PHE A 216 -0.17 16.51 4.23
CA PHE A 216 -0.51 16.55 2.81
C PHE A 216 -0.64 18.00 2.32
N ARG A 217 0.03 18.32 1.21
CA ARG A 217 -0.08 19.63 0.56
C ARG A 217 -1.12 19.57 -0.55
N ARG A 218 -2.03 20.56 -0.58
CA ARG A 218 -2.99 20.69 -1.68
C ARG A 218 -2.27 21.09 -2.97
N ALA A 219 -2.34 20.24 -4.00
CA ALA A 219 -1.85 20.54 -5.33
C ALA A 219 -2.87 21.39 -6.11
N VAL A 220 -4.11 20.91 -6.13
CA VAL A 220 -5.31 21.60 -6.64
C VAL A 220 -6.51 21.21 -5.79
N ASP A 221 -7.67 21.83 -6.02
CA ASP A 221 -8.88 21.43 -5.31
C ASP A 221 -9.21 19.96 -5.57
N GLY A 222 -9.45 19.20 -4.50
CA GLY A 222 -9.67 17.75 -4.59
C GLY A 222 -8.42 16.90 -4.88
N TRP A 223 -7.19 17.45 -4.87
CA TRP A 223 -5.96 16.65 -4.95
C TRP A 223 -4.86 17.17 -4.01
N TYR A 224 -4.39 16.25 -3.17
CA TYR A 224 -3.40 16.48 -2.12
C TYR A 224 -2.25 15.49 -2.26
N ILE A 225 -1.04 15.91 -1.91
CA ILE A 225 0.18 15.12 -2.06
C ILE A 225 0.98 15.15 -0.76
N ALA A 226 1.36 13.97 -0.27
CA ALA A 226 2.38 13.80 0.76
C ALA A 226 3.65 13.22 0.15
N ARG A 227 4.80 13.84 0.45
CA ARG A 227 6.11 13.31 0.09
C ARG A 227 6.63 12.46 1.22
N THR A 228 6.79 11.16 0.98
CA THR A 228 7.35 10.24 1.97
C THR A 228 8.84 10.03 1.70
N PRO A 229 9.60 9.41 2.63
CA PRO A 229 10.96 8.96 2.36
C PRO A 229 11.09 8.02 1.14
N ARG A 230 10.01 7.32 0.76
CA ARG A 230 9.98 6.40 -0.38
C ARG A 230 8.67 6.51 -1.14
N GLY A 231 8.68 7.26 -2.24
CA GLY A 231 7.51 7.48 -3.10
C GLY A 231 6.47 8.44 -2.50
N ASP A 232 5.67 9.04 -3.36
CA ASP A 232 4.64 9.99 -2.94
C ASP A 232 3.29 9.29 -2.69
N ILE A 233 2.46 9.87 -1.83
CA ILE A 233 1.07 9.47 -1.67
C ILE A 233 0.20 10.60 -2.22
N ASP A 234 -0.51 10.31 -3.31
CA ASP A 234 -1.56 11.19 -3.82
C ASP A 234 -2.90 10.81 -3.18
N LEU A 235 -3.64 11.80 -2.70
CA LEU A 235 -5.04 11.67 -2.35
C LEU A 235 -5.85 12.54 -3.30
N MET A 236 -6.75 11.94 -4.08
CA MET A 236 -7.51 12.68 -5.10
C MET A 236 -8.99 12.33 -5.15
N SER A 237 -9.79 13.23 -5.72
CA SER A 237 -11.19 12.95 -6.04
C SER A 237 -11.29 11.91 -7.17
N PRO A 238 -12.39 11.15 -7.25
CA PRO A 238 -12.60 10.18 -8.34
C PRO A 238 -12.50 10.78 -9.74
N ALA A 239 -12.93 12.03 -9.90
CA ALA A 239 -12.88 12.75 -11.18
C ALA A 239 -11.44 13.01 -11.62
N LEU A 240 -10.61 13.56 -10.72
CA LEU A 240 -9.20 13.83 -11.01
C LEU A 240 -8.39 12.54 -11.23
N PHE A 241 -8.74 11.46 -10.53
CA PHE A 241 -8.17 10.14 -10.80
C PHE A 241 -8.47 9.68 -12.22
N THR A 242 -9.72 9.79 -12.64
CA THR A 242 -10.15 9.35 -13.97
C THR A 242 -9.50 10.18 -15.07
N GLU A 243 -9.36 11.49 -14.85
CA GLU A 243 -8.63 12.39 -15.75
C GLU A 243 -7.16 11.99 -15.88
N ARG A 244 -6.48 11.73 -14.76
CA ARG A 244 -5.04 11.42 -14.74
C ARG A 244 -4.70 10.03 -15.27
N PHE A 245 -5.54 9.03 -15.03
CA PHE A 245 -5.22 7.62 -15.34
C PHE A 245 -6.10 7.02 -16.44
N GLY A 246 -7.06 7.77 -17.00
CA GLY A 246 -7.95 7.30 -18.09
C GLY A 246 -8.91 6.17 -17.71
N VAL A 247 -8.87 5.73 -16.45
CA VAL A 247 -9.69 4.64 -15.92
C VAL A 247 -10.49 5.14 -14.72
N ALA A 248 -11.70 4.61 -14.55
CA ALA A 248 -12.55 5.00 -13.43
C ALA A 248 -11.88 4.66 -12.09
N ALA A 249 -11.97 5.59 -11.14
CA ALA A 249 -11.56 5.33 -9.76
C ALA A 249 -12.39 4.19 -9.14
N PRO A 250 -11.82 3.41 -8.20
CA PRO A 250 -12.59 2.46 -7.41
C PRO A 250 -13.74 3.18 -6.68
N ALA A 251 -14.96 2.71 -6.88
CA ALA A 251 -16.15 3.26 -6.23
C ALA A 251 -16.34 2.67 -4.83
N GLY A 252 -16.82 3.47 -3.88
CA GLY A 252 -17.14 3.02 -2.53
C GLY A 252 -17.12 4.18 -1.52
N PRO A 253 -17.46 3.91 -0.25
CA PRO A 253 -17.32 4.89 0.82
C PRO A 253 -15.85 5.08 1.21
N GLY A 254 -15.52 6.30 1.66
CA GLY A 254 -14.22 6.65 2.21
C GLY A 254 -13.04 6.52 1.24
N LEU A 255 -11.87 6.23 1.81
CA LEU A 255 -10.62 6.01 1.11
C LEU A 255 -10.63 4.67 0.37
N ARG A 256 -10.07 4.70 -0.84
CA ARG A 256 -9.80 3.53 -1.67
C ARG A 256 -8.40 3.62 -2.26
N LEU A 257 -7.61 2.56 -2.12
CA LEU A 257 -6.36 2.42 -2.86
C LEU A 257 -6.69 2.19 -4.34
N ALA A 258 -6.29 3.11 -5.20
CA ALA A 258 -6.73 3.17 -6.58
C ALA A 258 -5.62 2.83 -7.58
N ALA A 259 -4.39 3.27 -7.32
CA ALA A 259 -3.26 2.99 -8.21
C ALA A 259 -1.92 2.83 -7.50
N LEU A 260 -1.03 2.09 -8.14
CA LEU A 260 0.41 2.08 -7.87
C LEU A 260 1.12 2.78 -9.02
N ARG A 261 2.10 3.61 -8.69
CA ARG A 261 2.95 4.32 -9.65
C ARG A 261 4.37 3.78 -9.55
N PHE A 262 4.88 3.18 -10.61
CA PHE A 262 6.20 2.59 -10.70
C PHE A 262 7.16 3.51 -11.47
N ALA A 263 8.36 3.70 -10.95
CA ALA A 263 9.44 4.37 -11.66
C ALA A 263 10.13 3.37 -12.60
N VAL A 264 10.32 3.74 -13.87
CA VAL A 264 11.00 2.91 -14.87
C VAL A 264 12.17 3.65 -15.53
N GLY A 265 13.29 2.96 -15.74
CA GLY A 265 14.48 3.55 -16.34
C GLY A 265 14.38 3.85 -17.84
N ASP A 266 13.52 3.12 -18.57
CA ASP A 266 13.27 3.32 -20.00
C ASP A 266 11.78 3.07 -20.31
N ILE A 267 10.98 4.13 -20.23
CA ILE A 267 9.54 4.08 -20.51
C ILE A 267 9.25 3.66 -21.97
N ALA A 268 10.14 3.99 -22.91
CA ALA A 268 9.94 3.64 -24.32
C ALA A 268 10.14 2.13 -24.54
N ARG A 269 11.10 1.52 -23.83
CA ARG A 269 11.25 0.06 -23.80
C ARG A 269 10.04 -0.62 -23.17
N LEU A 270 9.54 -0.09 -22.05
CA LEU A 270 8.33 -0.62 -21.43
C LEU A 270 7.16 -0.62 -22.41
N ARG A 271 6.90 0.50 -23.10
CA ARG A 271 5.81 0.62 -24.09
C ARG A 271 5.88 -0.45 -25.17
N ARG A 272 7.09 -0.69 -25.72
CA ARG A 272 7.29 -1.73 -26.73
C ARG A 272 7.01 -3.13 -26.20
N GLN A 273 7.41 -3.41 -24.96
CA GLN A 273 7.16 -4.70 -24.31
C GLN A 273 5.68 -4.93 -24.01
N VAL A 274 5.00 -3.95 -23.41
CA VAL A 274 3.56 -4.02 -23.11
C VAL A 274 2.74 -4.17 -24.39
N SER A 275 3.13 -3.49 -25.47
CA SER A 275 2.50 -3.63 -26.78
C SER A 275 2.67 -5.03 -27.38
N SER A 276 3.81 -5.70 -27.13
CA SER A 276 4.08 -7.04 -27.67
C SER A 276 3.40 -8.15 -26.88
N THR A 277 3.10 -7.94 -25.59
CA THR A 277 2.39 -8.92 -24.74
C THR A 277 0.86 -8.88 -24.90
N ARG A 278 0.32 -8.01 -25.78
CA ARG A 278 -1.13 -7.75 -25.94
C ARG A 278 -1.82 -7.32 -24.65
N MET A 279 -1.06 -6.84 -23.68
CA MET A 279 -1.60 -6.27 -22.45
C MET A 279 -2.41 -5.02 -22.80
N ALA A 280 -3.62 -4.92 -22.26
CA ALA A 280 -4.43 -3.72 -22.43
C ALA A 280 -3.86 -2.60 -21.55
N ALA A 281 -3.07 -1.72 -22.18
CA ALA A 281 -2.50 -0.54 -21.55
C ALA A 281 -2.77 0.71 -22.38
N GLU A 282 -2.91 1.83 -21.70
CA GLU A 282 -3.13 3.15 -22.30
C GLU A 282 -1.91 4.03 -22.07
N GLU A 283 -1.62 4.91 -23.04
CA GLU A 283 -0.60 5.94 -22.90
C GLU A 283 -1.29 7.28 -22.60
N ILE A 284 -1.01 7.84 -21.43
CA ILE A 284 -1.69 9.04 -20.92
C ILE A 284 -0.65 9.99 -20.38
N GLU A 285 -0.48 11.15 -21.02
CA GLU A 285 0.48 12.19 -20.61
C GLU A 285 1.90 11.68 -20.29
N GLY A 286 2.36 10.65 -21.03
CA GLY A 286 3.68 10.05 -20.84
C GLY A 286 3.71 8.86 -19.87
N LEU A 287 2.61 8.56 -19.18
CA LEU A 287 2.41 7.35 -18.40
C LEU A 287 2.11 6.16 -19.31
N VAL A 288 2.44 4.95 -18.85
CA VAL A 288 1.82 3.70 -19.33
C VAL A 288 0.89 3.21 -18.23
N VAL A 289 -0.39 3.05 -18.51
CA VAL A 289 -1.40 2.66 -17.52
C VAL A 289 -2.02 1.33 -17.89
N VAL A 290 -1.88 0.34 -17.01
CA VAL A 290 -2.62 -0.93 -17.06
C VAL A 290 -3.82 -0.80 -16.13
N GLY A 291 -5.01 -0.76 -16.73
CA GLY A 291 -6.25 -0.52 -15.99
C GLY A 291 -6.76 -1.73 -15.19
N PRO A 292 -7.77 -1.52 -14.31
CA PRO A 292 -8.26 -2.54 -13.37
C PRO A 292 -8.81 -3.81 -14.03
N LYS A 293 -9.32 -3.73 -15.26
CA LYS A 293 -9.74 -4.95 -15.98
C LYS A 293 -8.58 -5.87 -16.32
N ALA A 294 -7.42 -5.31 -16.62
CA ALA A 294 -6.22 -6.03 -17.03
C ALA A 294 -5.26 -6.31 -15.87
N ALA A 295 -5.38 -5.57 -14.76
CA ALA A 295 -4.54 -5.68 -13.57
C ALA A 295 -5.34 -6.07 -12.31
N LEU A 296 -6.31 -6.97 -12.46
CA LEU A 296 -7.01 -7.63 -11.34
C LEU A 296 -7.60 -6.65 -10.31
N GLY A 297 -8.23 -5.59 -10.80
CA GLY A 297 -8.87 -4.56 -9.98
C GLY A 297 -7.95 -3.45 -9.47
N ALA A 298 -6.64 -3.55 -9.70
CA ALA A 298 -5.69 -2.46 -9.45
C ALA A 298 -5.43 -1.63 -10.73
N THR A 299 -5.06 -0.37 -10.56
CA THR A 299 -4.45 0.42 -11.64
C THR A 299 -2.94 0.41 -11.46
N LEU A 300 -2.19 -0.06 -12.46
CA LEU A 300 -0.72 -0.05 -12.44
C LEU A 300 -0.24 1.01 -13.44
N ALA A 301 0.33 2.09 -12.95
CA ALA A 301 0.87 3.17 -13.76
C ALA A 301 2.40 3.14 -13.72
N PHE A 302 3.02 3.36 -14.87
CA PHE A 302 4.47 3.42 -15.01
C PHE A 302 4.88 4.79 -15.53
N GLU A 303 5.87 5.40 -14.88
CA GLU A 303 6.39 6.72 -15.21
C GLU A 303 7.93 6.71 -15.28
N PRO A 304 8.55 7.59 -16.07
CA PRO A 304 10.01 7.71 -16.10
C PRO A 304 10.57 7.94 -14.69
N ALA A 305 11.66 7.25 -14.36
CA ALA A 305 12.42 7.55 -13.15
C ALA A 305 12.91 9.01 -13.19
N ALA A 306 12.83 9.69 -12.04
CA ALA A 306 13.31 11.07 -11.86
C ALA A 306 14.85 11.17 -11.93
#